data_AF-A0A074JFJ7-F1
#
_entry.id   AF-A0A074JFJ7-F1
#
_cell.length_a   1.000
_cell.length_b   1.000
_cell.length_c   1.000
_cell.angle_alpha   90.00
_cell.angle_beta   90.00
_cell.angle_gamma   90.00
#
_symmetry.space_group_name_H-M   'P 1'
#
loop_
_entity.id
_entity.type
_entity.pdbx_description
1 polymer ?
#
loop_
_entity_poly.entity_id
_entity_poly.type
_entity_poly.pdbx_seq_one_letter_code
_entity_poly.pdbx_strand_id
1 'polypeptide(L)'
;MDEDLAACRRLLTVSYRRYIEAERARASAVSQMRGYFPPRQRPNPAEIGAPGSRIRQLVEQSERAYLRFQSAHATLQQAKTRLQERRNTASRLLFFNVRID
;
A
#
# COMPACT_ATOMS: atom_id res chain seq x y z
N MET A 1 18.74 -8.13 11.41
CA MET A 1 18.36 -8.91 10.20
C MET A 1 16.87 -9.27 10.21
N ASP A 2 16.36 -9.96 11.25
CA ASP A 2 14.91 -10.17 11.41
C ASP A 2 14.17 -8.85 11.69
N GLU A 3 14.86 -7.91 12.34
CA GLU A 3 14.35 -6.58 12.67
C GLU A 3 14.00 -5.72 11.45
N ASP A 4 14.78 -5.78 10.37
CA ASP A 4 14.49 -5.08 9.11
C ASP A 4 13.23 -5.63 8.43
N LEU A 5 13.07 -6.96 8.44
CA LEU A 5 11.88 -7.61 7.90
C LEU A 5 10.65 -7.30 8.74
N ALA A 6 10.81 -7.28 10.07
CA ALA A 6 9.77 -6.86 11.00
C ALA A 6 9.38 -5.39 10.80
N ALA A 7 10.35 -4.50 10.57
CA ALA A 7 10.10 -3.09 10.25
C ALA A 7 9.34 -2.94 8.92
N CYS A 8 9.72 -3.67 7.87
CA CYS A 8 9.01 -3.67 6.60
C CYS A 8 7.57 -4.19 6.73
N ARG A 9 7.35 -5.24 7.54
CA ARG A 9 6.00 -5.76 7.84
C ARG A 9 5.16 -4.72 8.57
N ARG A 10 5.72 -4.06 9.59
CA ARG A 10 5.03 -2.97 10.31
C ARG A 10 4.66 -1.82 9.37
N LEU A 11 5.58 -1.41 8.52
CA LEU A 11 5.35 -0.36 7.52
C LEU A 11 4.20 -0.73 6.57
N LEU A 12 4.17 -1.98 6.08
CA LEU A 12 3.10 -2.49 5.23
C LEU A 12 1.75 -2.48 5.95
N THR A 13 1.71 -2.91 7.21
CA THR A 13 0.47 -2.90 8.00
C THR A 13 -0.06 -1.48 8.20
N VAL A 14 0.82 -0.53 8.54
CA VAL A 14 0.43 0.87 8.75
C VAL A 14 -0.04 1.51 7.44
N SER A 15 0.66 1.28 6.32
CA SER A 15 0.28 1.83 5.01
C SER A 15 -1.04 1.24 4.51
N TYR A 16 -1.27 -0.06 4.72
CA TYR A 16 -2.53 -0.71 4.38
C TYR A 16 -3.71 -0.13 5.18
N ARG A 17 -3.55 0.02 6.51
CA ARG A 17 -4.61 0.62 7.34
C ARG A 17 -4.97 2.03 6.88
N ARG A 18 -3.96 2.87 6.63
CA ARG A 18 -4.16 4.24 6.13
C ARG A 18 -4.84 4.28 4.76
N TYR A 19 -4.52 3.33 3.88
CA TYR A 19 -5.21 3.20 2.60
C TYR A 19 -6.69 2.86 2.78
N ILE A 20 -7.01 1.87 3.62
CA ILE A 20 -8.41 1.49 3.90
C ILE A 20 -9.19 2.65 4.54
N GLU A 21 -8.59 3.38 5.46
CA GLU A 21 -9.19 4.57 6.07
C GLU A 21 -9.50 5.66 5.02
N ALA A 22 -8.54 5.95 4.13
CA ALA A 22 -8.72 6.93 3.06
C ALA A 22 -9.81 6.51 2.06
N GLU A 23 -9.85 5.23 1.69
CA GLU A 23 -10.87 4.73 0.76
C GLU A 23 -12.28 4.75 1.39
N ARG A 24 -12.40 4.44 2.68
CA ARG A 24 -13.67 4.57 3.41
C ARG A 24 -14.14 6.02 3.50
N ALA A 25 -13.23 6.96 3.78
CA ALA A 25 -13.56 8.38 3.83
C ALA A 25 -14.05 8.89 2.46
N ARG A 26 -13.38 8.50 1.37
CA ARG A 26 -13.79 8.79 0.01
C ARG A 26 -15.17 8.20 -0.31
N ALA A 27 -15.37 6.90 -0.05
CA ALA A 27 -16.63 6.22 -0.33
C ALA A 27 -17.81 6.84 0.45
N SER A 28 -17.60 7.19 1.72
CA SER A 28 -18.60 7.89 2.53
C SER A 28 -18.95 9.25 1.95
N ALA A 29 -17.96 10.08 1.59
CA ALA A 29 -18.19 11.40 1.02
C ALA A 29 -18.94 11.33 -0.32
N VAL A 30 -18.58 10.38 -1.19
CA VAL A 30 -19.27 10.15 -2.47
C VAL A 30 -20.72 9.68 -2.23
N SER A 31 -20.94 8.79 -1.26
CA SER A 31 -22.27 8.30 -0.90
C SER A 31 -23.16 9.44 -0.40
N GLN A 32 -22.66 10.25 0.54
CA GLN A 32 -23.37 11.41 1.08
C GLN A 32 -23.72 12.40 -0.03
N MET A 33 -22.75 12.73 -0.90
CA MET A 33 -22.97 13.62 -2.02
C MET A 33 -24.07 13.08 -2.96
N ARG A 34 -24.04 11.79 -3.31
CA ARG A 34 -25.07 11.14 -4.15
C ARG A 34 -26.47 11.13 -3.51
N GLY A 35 -26.55 11.23 -2.18
CA GLY A 35 -27.81 11.33 -1.44
C GLY A 35 -28.55 12.65 -1.69
N TYR A 36 -27.84 13.72 -2.02
CA TYR A 36 -28.44 15.02 -2.34
C TYR A 36 -29.04 15.11 -3.75
N PHE A 37 -28.73 14.15 -4.63
CA PHE A 37 -29.22 14.14 -6.01
C PHE A 37 -30.24 13.01 -6.24
N PRO A 38 -31.36 13.27 -6.92
CA PRO A 38 -32.28 12.22 -7.32
C PRO A 38 -31.57 11.23 -8.26
N PRO A 39 -31.96 9.94 -8.29
CA PRO A 39 -31.21 8.90 -9.01
C PRO A 39 -30.88 9.20 -10.47
N ARG A 40 -31.74 9.95 -11.17
CA ARG A 40 -31.57 10.34 -12.59
C ARG A 40 -30.64 11.54 -12.83
N GLN A 41 -30.23 12.25 -11.78
CA GLN A 41 -29.40 13.47 -11.84
C GLN A 41 -28.11 13.33 -11.02
N ARG A 42 -27.73 12.10 -10.65
CA ARG A 42 -26.48 11.87 -9.90
C ARG A 42 -25.29 12.15 -10.83
N PRO A 43 -24.35 13.03 -10.43
CA PRO A 43 -23.18 13.31 -11.26
C PRO A 43 -22.28 12.07 -11.40
N ASN A 44 -21.60 11.96 -12.55
CA ASN A 44 -20.64 10.89 -12.80
C ASN A 44 -19.47 11.04 -11.81
N PRO A 45 -18.98 9.97 -11.15
CA PRO A 45 -17.79 10.02 -10.29
C PRO A 45 -16.58 10.79 -10.83
N ALA A 46 -16.36 10.76 -12.16
CA ALA A 46 -15.29 11.51 -12.82
C ALA A 46 -15.55 13.03 -12.90
N GLU A 47 -16.81 13.45 -12.84
CA GLU A 47 -17.25 14.86 -12.77
C GLU A 47 -17.31 15.37 -11.33
N ILE A 48 -17.15 14.48 -10.35
CA ILE A 48 -17.21 14.86 -8.94
C ILE A 48 -15.91 15.57 -8.53
N GLY A 49 -16.02 16.89 -8.49
CA GLY A 49 -15.14 17.77 -7.73
C GLY A 49 -14.26 18.62 -8.63
N ALA A 50 -14.60 19.91 -8.72
CA ALA A 50 -13.68 20.93 -9.20
C ALA A 50 -12.32 20.83 -8.45
N PRO A 51 -11.20 21.21 -9.10
CA PRO A 51 -9.91 21.33 -8.42
C PRO A 51 -10.05 22.09 -7.08
N GLY A 52 -9.48 21.55 -6.00
CA GLY A 52 -9.58 22.12 -4.67
C GLY A 52 -10.84 21.75 -3.86
N SER A 53 -11.87 21.15 -4.48
CA SER A 53 -13.04 20.67 -3.74
C SER A 53 -12.69 19.58 -2.73
N ARG A 54 -13.49 19.47 -1.66
CA ARG A 54 -13.27 18.47 -0.61
C ARG A 54 -13.28 17.05 -1.15
N ILE A 55 -14.11 16.73 -2.13
CA ILE A 55 -14.17 15.39 -2.73
C ILE A 55 -12.93 15.10 -3.56
N ARG A 56 -12.45 16.08 -4.35
CA ARG A 56 -11.20 15.94 -5.09
C ARG A 56 -10.02 15.68 -4.16
N GLN A 57 -9.94 16.39 -3.03
CA GLN A 57 -8.92 16.15 -2.01
C GLN A 57 -8.97 14.71 -1.45
N LEU A 58 -10.17 14.17 -1.20
CA LEU A 58 -10.33 12.80 -0.70
C LEU A 58 -9.91 11.75 -1.72
N VAL A 59 -10.20 11.98 -3.01
CA VAL A 59 -9.73 11.12 -4.11
C VAL A 59 -8.20 11.09 -4.12
N GLU A 60 -7.56 12.26 -4.16
CA GLU A 60 -6.09 12.35 -4.18
C GLU A 60 -5.46 11.78 -2.90
N GLN A 61 -6.10 11.95 -1.74
CA GLN A 61 -5.65 11.34 -0.49
C GLN A 61 -5.68 9.81 -0.56
N SER A 62 -6.76 9.22 -1.11
CA SER A 62 -6.84 7.77 -1.31
C SER A 62 -5.77 7.28 -2.29
N GLU A 63 -5.62 7.95 -3.44
CA GLU A 63 -4.59 7.61 -4.43
C GLU A 63 -3.18 7.66 -3.83
N ARG A 64 -2.85 8.73 -3.10
CA ARG A 64 -1.56 8.84 -2.40
C ARG A 64 -1.37 7.74 -1.35
N ALA A 65 -2.42 7.39 -0.61
CA ALA A 65 -2.35 6.31 0.37
C ALA A 65 -2.14 4.94 -0.29
N TYR A 66 -2.79 4.71 -1.43
CA TYR A 66 -2.61 3.50 -2.23
C TYR A 66 -1.18 3.37 -2.77
N LEU A 67 -0.61 4.44 -3.32
CA LEU A 67 0.78 4.46 -3.79
C LEU A 67 1.78 4.16 -2.65
N ARG A 68 1.54 4.72 -1.46
CA ARG A 68 2.36 4.43 -0.27
C ARG A 68 2.26 2.96 0.16
N PHE A 69 1.07 2.37 0.07
CA PHE A 69 0.86 0.95 0.33
C PHE A 69 1.61 0.07 -0.69
N GLN A 70 1.50 0.38 -1.99
CA GLN A 70 2.21 -0.34 -3.04
C GLN A 70 3.74 -0.26 -2.86
N SER A 71 4.26 0.93 -2.54
CA SER A 71 5.68 1.13 -2.25
C SER A 71 6.14 0.28 -1.06
N ALA A 72 5.40 0.31 0.06
CA ALA A 72 5.70 -0.51 1.24
C ALA A 72 5.68 -2.02 0.93
N HIS A 73 4.75 -2.46 0.08
CA HIS A 73 4.69 -3.84 -0.39
C HIS A 73 5.94 -4.21 -1.18
N ALA A 74 6.34 -3.37 -2.14
CA ALA A 74 7.56 -3.59 -2.93
C ALA A 74 8.82 -3.67 -2.03
N THR A 75 8.96 -2.77 -1.06
CA THR A 75 10.07 -2.79 -0.10
C THR A 75 10.13 -4.09 0.71
N LEU A 76 8.97 -4.59 1.16
CA LEU A 76 8.92 -5.88 1.86
C LEU A 76 9.37 -7.04 0.97
N GLN A 77 8.96 -7.06 -0.30
CA GLN A 77 9.38 -8.11 -1.24
C GLN A 77 10.89 -8.06 -1.49
N GLN A 78 11.46 -6.87 -1.68
CA GLN A 78 12.91 -6.70 -1.80
C GLN A 78 13.67 -7.16 -0.54
N ALA A 79 13.15 -6.86 0.65
CA ALA A 79 13.73 -7.33 1.90
C ALA A 79 13.72 -8.87 2.01
N LYS A 80 12.62 -9.52 1.58
CA LYS A 80 12.54 -10.99 1.52
C LYS A 80 13.55 -11.59 0.55
N THR A 81 13.65 -11.03 -0.66
CA THR A 81 14.61 -11.49 -1.68
C THR A 81 16.04 -11.42 -1.16
N ARG A 82 16.45 -10.27 -0.60
CA ARG A 82 17.79 -10.11 -0.01
C ARG A 82 18.08 -11.12 1.10
N LEU A 83 17.09 -11.44 1.94
CA LEU A 83 17.25 -12.43 2.99
C LEU A 83 17.44 -13.84 2.41
N GLN A 84 16.69 -14.18 1.36
CA GLN A 84 16.81 -15.48 0.70
C GLN A 84 18.16 -15.65 -0.01
N GLU A 85 18.63 -14.62 -0.71
CA GLU A 85 19.95 -14.62 -1.35
C GLU A 85 21.06 -14.86 -0.34
N ARG A 86 21.03 -14.15 0.80
CA ARG A 86 22.00 -14.34 1.88
C ARG A 86 21.99 -15.76 2.44
N ARG A 87 20.81 -16.35 2.67
CA ARG A 87 20.68 -17.75 3.11
C ARG A 87 21.29 -18.72 2.09
N ASN A 88 21.00 -18.53 0.81
CA ASN A 88 21.54 -19.39 -0.25
C ASN A 88 23.08 -19.30 -0.33
N THR A 89 23.65 -18.10 -0.18
CA THR A 89 25.11 -17.91 -0.14
C THR A 89 25.73 -18.56 1.08
N ALA A 90 25.14 -18.39 2.27
CA ALA A 90 25.64 -19.02 3.49
C ALA A 90 25.61 -20.57 3.39
N SER A 91 24.52 -21.14 2.88
CA SER A 91 24.42 -22.58 2.64
C SER A 91 25.48 -23.06 1.65
N ARG A 92 25.70 -22.33 0.54
CA ARG A 92 26.75 -22.68 -0.43
C ARG A 92 28.14 -22.71 0.20
N LEU A 93 28.49 -21.72 1.00
CA LEU A 93 29.78 -21.68 1.70
C LEU A 93 29.96 -22.85 2.68
N LEU A 94 28.90 -23.22 3.41
CA LEU A 94 28.92 -24.39 4.28
C LEU A 94 29.11 -25.69 3.49
N PHE A 95 28.40 -25.87 2.37
CA PHE A 95 28.57 -27.05 1.52
C PHE A 95 29.94 -27.14 0.86
N PHE A 96 30.58 -26.01 0.55
CA PHE A 96 31.95 -25.99 0.03
C PHE A 96 32.98 -26.36 1.10
N ASN A 97 32.81 -25.89 2.33
CA ASN A 97 33.74 -26.20 3.43
C ASN A 97 33.65 -27.65 3.91
N VAL A 98 32.45 -28.26 3.94
CA VAL A 98 32.26 -29.67 4.36
C VAL A 98 32.87 -30.68 3.38
N ARG A 99 33.22 -30.27 2.17
CA ARG A 99 33.69 -31.18 1.10
C ARG A 99 35.22 -31.23 0.95
N ILE A 100 35.96 -30.50 1.79
CA ILE A 100 37.44 -30.42 1.76
C ILE A 100 38.08 -31.26 2.88
N ASP A 101 37.30 -31.84 3.78
CA ASP A 101 37.74 -32.84 4.77
C ASP A 101 37.52 -34.28 4.25
#